data_AF-A0A2D8PJZ6-F1
#
_entry.id   AF-A0A2D8PJZ6-F1
#
_cell.length_a   1.000
_cell.length_b   1.000
_cell.length_c   1.000
_cell.angle_alpha   90.00
_cell.angle_beta   90.00
_cell.angle_gamma   90.00
#
_symmetry.space_group_name_H-M   'P 1'
#
loop_
_entity.id
_entity.type
_entity.pdbx_description
1 polymer ?
#
loop_
_entity_poly.entity_id
_entity_poly.type
_entity_poly.pdbx_seq_one_letter_code
_entity_poly.pdbx_strand_id
1 'polypeptide(L)'
;DKLAELARLLGSMRFAAEGGDAGTVDEMSREITTLARHLPETFQVSSLLAVAKDTSQKGSRLAQLYLDRCFRLSAGDYSAVQGLDDEIRALEA
;
A
#
# COMPACT_ATOMS: atom_id res chain seq x y z
N ASP A 1 -11.95 -7.98 8.08
CA ASP A 1 -11.88 -6.59 7.58
C ASP A 1 -10.88 -6.56 6.44
N LYS A 2 -11.31 -6.15 5.23
CA LYS A 2 -10.48 -6.18 4.02
C LYS A 2 -9.27 -5.25 4.11
N LEU A 3 -9.36 -4.15 4.87
CA LEU A 3 -8.26 -3.21 5.00
C LEU A 3 -7.16 -3.74 5.91
N ALA A 4 -7.53 -4.41 7.01
CA ALA A 4 -6.60 -5.13 7.86
C ALA A 4 -5.91 -6.28 7.11
N GLU A 5 -6.65 -6.98 6.24
CA GLU A 5 -6.10 -8.01 5.37
C GLU A 5 -5.09 -7.45 4.35
N LEU A 6 -5.43 -6.33 3.70
CA LEU A 6 -4.52 -5.61 2.80
C LEU A 6 -3.20 -5.23 3.52
N ALA A 7 -3.30 -4.67 4.73
CA ALA A 7 -2.14 -4.32 5.54
C ALA A 7 -1.25 -5.53 5.83
N ARG A 8 -1.85 -6.67 6.19
CA ARG A 8 -1.14 -7.93 6.45
C ARG A 8 -0.40 -8.43 5.20
N LEU A 9 -1.10 -8.50 4.06
CA LEU A 9 -0.53 -8.98 2.79
C LEU A 9 0.63 -8.09 2.33
N LEU A 10 0.47 -6.77 2.43
CA LEU A 10 1.54 -5.82 2.09
C LEU A 10 2.75 -5.98 2.99
N GLY A 11 2.56 -6.15 4.31
CA GLY A 11 3.65 -6.40 5.25
C GLY A 11 4.42 -7.68 4.90
N SER A 12 3.71 -8.77 4.64
CA SER A 12 4.32 -10.04 4.21
C SER A 12 5.06 -9.91 2.87
N MET A 13 4.46 -9.24 1.89
CA MET A 13 5.07 -9.01 0.59
C MET A 13 6.36 -8.18 0.70
N ARG A 14 6.35 -7.11 1.51
CA ARG A 14 7.52 -6.26 1.72
C ARG A 14 8.66 -7.01 2.41
N PHE A 15 8.35 -7.80 3.43
CA PHE A 15 9.33 -8.66 4.07
C PHE A 15 9.96 -9.65 3.08
N ALA A 16 9.15 -10.25 2.20
CA ALA A 16 9.64 -11.12 1.14
C ALA A 16 10.52 -10.37 0.12
N ALA A 17 10.12 -9.16 -0.29
CA ALA A 17 10.88 -8.33 -1.21
C ALA A 17 12.25 -7.94 -0.64
N GLU A 18 12.30 -7.57 0.64
CA GLU A 18 13.53 -7.28 1.37
C GLU A 18 14.44 -8.52 1.51
N GLY A 19 13.84 -9.71 1.62
CA GLY A 19 14.54 -10.99 1.65
C GLY A 19 14.91 -11.58 0.28
N GLY A 20 14.53 -10.93 -0.83
CA GLY A 20 14.78 -11.42 -2.19
C GLY A 20 13.91 -12.63 -2.60
N ASP A 21 12.84 -12.91 -1.89
CA ASP A 21 11.90 -14.00 -2.20
C ASP A 21 10.87 -13.56 -3.24
N ALA A 22 11.27 -13.63 -4.51
CA ALA A 22 10.41 -13.26 -5.64
C ALA A 22 9.15 -14.13 -5.76
N GLY A 23 9.20 -15.39 -5.29
CA GLY A 23 8.05 -16.31 -5.35
C GLY A 23 6.92 -15.82 -4.45
N THR A 24 7.26 -15.53 -3.19
CA THR A 24 6.31 -14.96 -2.23
C THR A 24 5.82 -13.57 -2.65
N VAL A 25 6.69 -12.72 -3.22
CA VAL A 25 6.27 -11.40 -3.73
C VAL A 25 5.20 -11.54 -4.82
N ASP A 26 5.37 -12.47 -5.75
CA ASP A 26 4.42 -12.70 -6.84
C ASP A 26 3.08 -13.26 -6.36
N GLU A 27 3.11 -14.20 -5.41
CA GLU A 27 1.92 -14.76 -4.78
C GLU A 27 1.11 -13.68 -4.07
N MET A 28 1.73 -12.93 -3.16
CA MET A 28 1.06 -11.87 -2.40
C MET A 28 0.55 -10.75 -3.32
N SER A 29 1.27 -10.44 -4.41
CA SER A 29 0.81 -9.47 -5.41
C SER A 29 -0.52 -9.88 -6.06
N ARG A 30 -0.71 -11.17 -6.35
CA ARG A 30 -1.95 -11.71 -6.94
C ARG A 30 -3.10 -11.69 -5.95
N GLU A 31 -2.82 -12.02 -4.69
CA GLU A 31 -3.81 -11.93 -3.61
C GLU A 31 -4.27 -10.50 -3.39
N ILE A 32 -3.33 -9.54 -3.28
CA ILE A 32 -3.63 -8.11 -3.14
C ILE A 32 -4.44 -7.62 -4.33
N THR A 33 -4.08 -8.01 -5.56
CA THR A 33 -4.81 -7.63 -6.78
C THR A 33 -6.24 -8.18 -6.77
N THR A 34 -6.45 -9.38 -6.24
CA THR A 34 -7.78 -9.98 -6.10
C THR A 34 -8.60 -9.25 -5.05
N LEU A 35 -8.01 -8.97 -3.88
CA LEU A 35 -8.63 -8.22 -2.80
C LEU A 35 -9.03 -6.79 -3.24
N ALA A 36 -8.19 -6.15 -4.05
CA ALA A 36 -8.41 -4.79 -4.57
C ALA A 36 -9.74 -4.64 -5.33
N ARG A 37 -10.24 -5.70 -5.98
CA ARG A 37 -11.54 -5.71 -6.69
C ARG A 37 -12.73 -5.47 -5.77
N HIS A 38 -12.52 -5.60 -4.47
CA HIS A 38 -13.55 -5.47 -3.45
C HIS A 38 -13.34 -4.25 -2.55
N LEU A 39 -12.41 -3.35 -2.92
CA LEU A 39 -12.06 -2.12 -2.22
C LEU A 39 -12.43 -0.91 -3.10
N PRO A 40 -12.68 0.27 -2.50
CA PRO A 40 -12.92 1.50 -3.25
C PRO A 40 -11.71 1.87 -4.12
N GLU A 41 -11.95 2.35 -5.34
CA GLU A 41 -10.87 2.84 -6.22
C GLU A 41 -10.06 3.97 -5.59
N THR A 42 -10.70 4.76 -4.71
CA THR A 42 -10.04 5.85 -3.97
C THR A 42 -8.91 5.36 -3.07
N PHE A 43 -8.84 4.07 -2.74
CA PHE A 43 -7.73 3.50 -1.97
C PHE A 43 -6.44 3.34 -2.79
N GLN A 44 -6.52 3.41 -4.12
CA GLN A 44 -5.34 3.37 -5.01
C GLN A 44 -4.42 2.17 -4.73
N VAL A 45 -5.01 0.99 -4.50
CA VAL A 45 -4.29 -0.23 -4.11
C VAL A 45 -3.23 -0.65 -5.14
N SER A 46 -3.44 -0.36 -6.43
CA SER A 46 -2.44 -0.61 -7.47
C SER A 46 -1.18 0.23 -7.30
N SER A 47 -1.30 1.51 -6.95
CA SER A 47 -0.15 2.38 -6.66
C SER A 47 0.57 1.92 -5.41
N LEU A 48 -0.19 1.61 -4.35
CA LEU A 48 0.34 1.03 -3.11
C LEU A 48 1.12 -0.26 -3.36
N LEU A 49 0.58 -1.17 -4.19
CA LEU A 49 1.26 -2.40 -4.56
C LEU A 49 2.56 -2.15 -5.33
N ALA A 50 2.59 -1.15 -6.22
CA ALA A 50 3.79 -0.79 -6.97
C ALA A 50 4.91 -0.29 -6.05
N VAL A 51 4.61 0.68 -5.16
CA VAL A 51 5.62 1.23 -4.24
C VAL A 51 6.02 0.24 -3.14
N ALA A 52 5.15 -0.70 -2.78
CA ALA A 52 5.48 -1.74 -1.81
C ALA A 52 6.48 -2.78 -2.34
N LYS A 53 6.72 -2.82 -3.67
CA LYS A 53 7.79 -3.64 -4.27
C LYS A 53 9.15 -2.91 -4.29
N ASP A 54 9.15 -1.60 -4.09
CA ASP A 54 10.37 -0.82 -3.94
C ASP A 54 10.90 -0.96 -2.50
N THR A 55 12.05 -1.63 -2.37
CA THR A 55 12.75 -1.88 -1.10
C THR A 55 13.62 -0.71 -0.65
N SER A 56 13.65 0.39 -1.41
CA SER A 56 14.32 1.62 -0.99
C SER A 56 13.60 2.29 0.19
N GLN A 57 14.30 3.19 0.89
CA GLN A 57 13.68 4.00 1.94
C GLN A 57 12.50 4.83 1.43
N LYS A 58 12.58 5.32 0.18
CA LYS A 58 11.50 6.06 -0.48
C LYS A 58 10.26 5.17 -0.68
N GLY A 59 10.45 3.96 -1.22
CA GLY A 59 9.37 2.97 -1.39
C GLY A 59 8.73 2.56 -0.07
N SER A 60 9.53 2.36 0.98
CA SER A 60 9.05 2.11 2.35
C SER A 60 8.16 3.22 2.86
N ARG A 61 8.59 4.48 2.72
CA ARG A 61 7.80 5.63 3.16
C ARG A 61 6.51 5.79 2.36
N LEU A 62 6.57 5.67 1.04
CA LEU A 62 5.39 5.74 0.18
C LEU A 62 4.38 4.65 0.52
N ALA A 63 4.81 3.39 0.70
CA ALA A 63 3.92 2.30 1.07
C ALA A 63 3.21 2.54 2.40
N GLN A 64 3.91 3.10 3.39
CA GLN A 64 3.31 3.50 4.66
C GLN A 64 2.26 4.59 4.46
N LEU A 65 2.58 5.65 3.73
CA LEU A 65 1.66 6.78 3.49
C LEU A 65 0.39 6.35 2.78
N TYR A 66 0.51 5.51 1.73
CA TYR A 66 -0.64 4.96 1.02
C TYR A 66 -1.52 4.08 1.92
N LEU A 67 -0.91 3.27 2.79
CA LEU A 67 -1.67 2.43 3.72
C LEU A 67 -2.39 3.27 4.79
N ASP A 68 -1.71 4.24 5.38
CA ASP A 68 -2.29 5.20 6.33
C ASP A 68 -3.46 5.96 5.69
N ARG A 69 -3.29 6.38 4.43
CA ARG A 69 -4.34 7.04 3.64
C ARG A 69 -5.57 6.17 3.46
N CYS A 70 -5.40 4.87 3.20
CA CYS A 70 -6.51 3.92 3.11
C CYS A 70 -7.28 3.83 4.44
N PHE A 71 -6.59 3.79 5.58
CA PHE A 71 -7.24 3.81 6.90
C PHE A 71 -7.99 5.11 7.18
N ARG A 72 -7.42 6.27 6.82
CA ARG A 72 -8.08 7.57 6.97
C ARG A 72 -9.31 7.71 6.09
N LEU A 73 -9.24 7.26 4.84
CA LEU A 73 -10.39 7.22 3.93
C LEU A 73 -11.50 6.32 4.48
N SER A 74 -11.15 5.13 4.98
CA SER A 74 -12.10 4.20 5.60
C SER A 74 -12.81 4.81 6.83
N ALA A 75 -12.09 5.65 7.58
CA ALA A 75 -12.63 6.37 8.74
C ALA A 75 -13.38 7.67 8.40
N GLY A 76 -13.41 8.09 7.12
CA GLY A 76 -14.01 9.36 6.70
C GLY A 76 -13.21 10.62 7.10
N ASP A 77 -11.94 10.46 7.49
CA ASP A 77 -11.05 11.55 7.91
C ASP A 77 -10.36 12.21 6.70
N TYR A 78 -11.16 12.88 5.86
CA TYR A 78 -10.66 13.53 4.65
C TYR A 78 -9.66 14.66 4.94
N SER A 79 -9.70 15.24 6.14
CA SER A 79 -8.75 16.28 6.56
C SER A 79 -7.32 15.74 6.65
N ALA A 80 -7.14 14.56 7.27
CA ALA A 80 -5.85 13.90 7.33
C ALA A 80 -5.39 13.37 5.96
N VAL A 81 -6.33 12.92 5.12
CA VAL A 81 -6.02 12.41 3.76
C VAL A 81 -5.32 13.47 2.93
N GLN A 82 -5.74 14.74 3.01
CA GLN A 82 -5.10 15.81 2.23
C GLN A 82 -3.61 15.96 2.58
N GLY A 83 -3.25 15.94 3.86
CA GLY A 83 -1.85 16.03 4.28
C GLY A 83 -1.01 14.84 3.81
N LEU A 84 -1.60 13.63 3.83
CA LEU A 84 -0.95 12.42 3.30
C LEU A 84 -0.77 12.50 1.77
N ASP A 85 -1.77 13.02 1.04
CA ASP A 85 -1.69 13.22 -0.40
C ASP A 85 -0.58 14.19 -0.78
N ASP A 86 -0.41 15.27 -0.02
CA ASP A 86 0.66 16.25 -0.27
C ASP A 86 2.05 15.65 0.01
N GLU A 87 2.21 14.83 1.06
CA GLU A 87 3.47 14.13 1.34
C GLU A 87 3.79 13.06 0.28
N ILE A 88 2.79 12.29 -0.17
CA ILE A 88 2.94 11.32 -1.26
C ILE A 88 3.45 12.02 -2.52
N ARG A 89 2.80 13.11 -2.95
CA ARG A 89 3.22 13.87 -4.14
C ARG A 89 4.63 14.44 -4.01
N ALA A 90 5.00 14.94 -2.83
CA ALA A 90 6.34 15.47 -2.59
C ALA A 90 7.43 14.39 -2.69
N LEU A 91 7.12 13.17 -2.27
CA LEU A 91 8.03 12.04 -2.43
C LEU A 91 8.05 11.50 -3.86
N GLU A 92 6.94 11.49 -4.60
CA GLU A 92 6.88 10.98 -5.97
C GLU A 92 7.59 11.88 -7.00
N ALA A 93 7.74 13.17 -6.71
CA ALA A 93 8.50 14.13 -7.51
C ALA A 93 9.98 13.72 -7.69
#